data_AF-A0A7J7YTT8-F1
#
_entry.id   AF-A0A7J7YTT8-F1
#
_cell.length_a   1.000
_cell.length_b   1.000
_cell.length_c   1.000
_cell.angle_alpha   90.00
_cell.angle_beta   90.00
_cell.angle_gamma   90.00
#
_symmetry.space_group_name_H-M   'P 1'
#
loop_
_entity.id
_entity.type
_entity.pdbx_description
1 polymer ?
#
loop_
_entity_poly.entity_id
_entity_poly.type
_entity_poly.pdbx_seq_one_letter_code
_entity_poly.pdbx_strand_id
1 'polypeptide(L)'
;MTKTFGFRDREITQLVNAGVLTVRDAGSWWLAVPGAGRFIKCFVKGRQAVLGMVRKAKYRELLLSELLGRRPPAAVRLGLAYHVHDLIGAQLVDCVSTTSGTLLRLPET
;
A
#
# COMPACT_ATOMS: atom_id res chain seq x y z
N MET A 1 15.27 -37.71 8.22
CA MET A 1 15.03 -37.06 9.52
C MET A 1 14.48 -35.67 9.26
N THR A 2 13.18 -35.44 9.43
CA THR A 2 12.58 -34.11 9.39
C THR A 2 12.94 -33.37 10.68
N LYS A 3 13.80 -32.35 10.59
CA LYS A 3 14.06 -31.44 11.72
C LYS A 3 12.75 -30.73 12.06
N THR A 4 12.28 -30.90 13.29
CA THR A 4 11.12 -30.19 13.81
C THR A 4 11.52 -28.74 14.05
N PHE A 5 11.07 -27.84 13.19
CA PHE A 5 11.19 -26.40 13.40
C PHE A 5 9.95 -25.93 14.16
N GLY A 6 10.15 -25.37 15.35
CA GLY A 6 9.06 -24.87 16.19
C GLY A 6 9.61 -23.95 17.26
N PHE A 7 8.80 -22.98 17.67
CA PHE A 7 9.13 -22.08 18.77
C PHE A 7 8.87 -22.77 20.11
N ARG A 8 9.76 -22.54 21.07
CA ARG A 8 9.56 -22.90 22.48
C ARG A 8 8.75 -21.81 23.19
N ASP A 9 8.16 -22.12 24.33
CA ASP A 9 7.34 -21.17 25.11
C ASP A 9 8.03 -19.83 25.39
N ARG A 10 9.35 -19.86 25.65
CA ARG A 10 10.14 -18.64 25.83
C ARG A 10 10.18 -17.77 24.58
N GLU A 11 10.35 -18.37 23.40
CA GLU A 11 10.38 -17.67 22.11
C GLU A 11 8.99 -17.16 21.75
N ILE A 12 7.93 -17.95 22.01
CA ILE A 12 6.54 -17.53 21.86
C ILE A 12 6.24 -16.32 22.75
N THR A 13 6.66 -16.36 24.01
CA THR A 13 6.48 -15.24 24.96
C THR A 13 7.20 -13.98 24.46
N GLN A 14 8.42 -14.11 23.92
CA GLN A 14 9.14 -13.00 23.31
C GLN A 14 8.38 -12.40 22.12
N LEU A 15 7.81 -13.22 21.25
CA LEU A 15 7.05 -12.78 20.08
C LEU A 15 5.72 -12.11 20.46
N VAL A 16 5.04 -12.61 21.51
CA VAL A 16 3.85 -11.96 22.06
C VAL A 16 4.19 -10.59 22.65
N ASN A 17 5.26 -10.50 23.43
CA ASN A 17 5.72 -9.23 24.02
C ASN A 17 6.17 -8.23 22.94
N ALA A 18 6.75 -8.70 21.83
CA ALA A 18 7.09 -7.86 20.69
C ALA A 18 5.86 -7.46 19.84
N GLY A 19 4.67 -7.99 20.15
CA GLY A 19 3.42 -7.71 19.44
C GLY A 19 3.33 -8.33 18.04
N VAL A 20 4.21 -9.28 17.71
CA VAL A 20 4.20 -10.03 16.43
C VAL A 20 3.32 -11.26 16.51
N LEU A 21 3.04 -11.78 17.71
CA LEU A 21 2.02 -12.79 17.94
C LEU A 21 0.92 -12.25 18.86
N THR A 22 -0.33 -12.58 18.56
CA THR A 22 -1.47 -12.36 19.47
C THR A 22 -2.18 -13.67 19.73
N VAL A 23 -2.65 -13.87 20.97
CA VAL A 23 -3.29 -15.13 21.39
C VAL A 23 -4.64 -15.26 20.67
N ARG A 24 -4.86 -16.42 20.05
CA ARG A 24 -6.19 -16.81 19.52
C ARG A 24 -6.87 -17.76 20.49
N ASP A 25 -6.24 -18.91 20.72
CA ASP A 25 -6.71 -20.00 21.57
C ASP A 25 -5.51 -20.68 22.27
N ALA A 26 -5.77 -21.65 23.15
CA ALA A 26 -4.72 -22.46 23.75
C ALA A 26 -3.88 -23.15 22.67
N GLY A 27 -2.58 -22.82 22.61
CA GLY A 27 -1.68 -23.35 21.58
C GLY A 27 -1.87 -22.77 20.17
N SER A 28 -2.62 -21.67 20.03
CA SER A 28 -2.84 -21.03 18.73
C SER A 28 -2.69 -19.50 18.79
N TRP A 29 -2.01 -18.93 17.80
CA TRP A 29 -1.68 -17.51 17.73
C TRP A 29 -1.96 -16.95 16.36
N TRP A 30 -2.37 -15.69 16.31
CA TRP A 30 -2.35 -14.90 15.08
C TRP A 30 -0.99 -14.25 14.91
N LEU A 31 -0.55 -14.14 13.65
CA LEU A 31 0.56 -13.28 13.29
C LEU A 31 0.05 -11.84 13.15
N ALA A 32 0.66 -10.94 13.90
CA ALA A 32 0.41 -9.51 13.83
C ALA A 32 1.57 -8.79 13.17
N VAL A 33 1.28 -7.66 12.52
CA VAL A 33 2.29 -6.75 11.97
C VAL A 33 2.30 -5.49 12.82
N PRO A 34 3.25 -5.35 13.77
CA PRO A 34 3.35 -4.16 14.62
C PRO A 34 3.41 -2.88 13.79
N GLY A 35 2.61 -1.88 14.17
CA GLY A 35 2.60 -0.59 13.49
C GLY A 35 1.89 -0.56 12.13
N ALA A 36 1.25 -1.65 11.68
CA ALA A 36 0.50 -1.69 10.43
C ALA A 36 -0.55 -0.57 10.35
N GLY A 37 -1.22 -0.22 11.44
CA GLY A 37 -2.18 0.89 11.45
C GLY A 37 -1.58 2.24 11.06
N ARG A 38 -0.34 2.54 11.45
CA ARG A 38 0.37 3.76 11.05
C ARG A 38 0.66 3.75 9.55
N PHE A 39 1.08 2.60 9.03
CA PHE A 39 1.29 2.39 7.60
C PHE A 39 -0.02 2.59 6.83
N ILE A 40 -1.10 1.89 7.20
CA ILE A 40 -2.41 1.98 6.54
C ILE A 40 -2.92 3.43 6.54
N LYS A 41 -2.76 4.17 7.64
CA LYS A 41 -3.16 5.58 7.70
C LYS A 41 -2.38 6.46 6.70
N CYS A 42 -1.07 6.24 6.57
CA CYS A 42 -0.27 6.97 5.58
C CYS A 42 -0.62 6.56 4.15
N PHE A 43 -0.81 5.26 3.94
CA PHE A 43 -1.17 4.65 2.68
C PHE A 43 -2.51 5.19 2.14
N VAL A 44 -3.57 5.13 2.93
CA VAL A 44 -4.91 5.60 2.52
C VAL A 44 -4.88 7.09 2.22
N LYS A 45 -4.22 7.90 3.06
CA LYS A 45 -4.08 9.35 2.82
C LYS A 45 -3.32 9.67 1.53
N GLY A 46 -2.21 8.98 1.28
CA GLY A 46 -1.43 9.15 0.07
C GLY A 46 -2.21 8.73 -1.19
N ARG A 47 -2.91 7.59 -1.14
CA ARG A 47 -3.77 7.10 -2.23
C ARG A 47 -4.82 8.14 -2.61
N GLN A 48 -5.55 8.67 -1.62
CA GLN A 48 -6.58 9.68 -1.87
C GLN A 48 -6.00 10.99 -2.42
N ALA A 49 -4.80 11.39 -1.97
CA ALA A 49 -4.13 12.57 -2.51
C ALA A 49 -3.76 12.38 -3.99
N VAL A 50 -3.18 11.25 -4.37
CA VAL A 50 -2.80 10.95 -5.77
C VAL A 50 -4.04 10.80 -6.66
N LEU A 51 -5.08 10.10 -6.20
CA LEU A 51 -6.37 10.07 -6.92
C LEU A 51 -6.96 11.47 -7.10
N GLY A 52 -6.86 12.32 -6.07
CA GLY A 52 -7.26 13.71 -6.15
C GLY A 52 -6.50 14.50 -7.22
N MET A 53 -5.23 14.19 -7.46
CA MET A 53 -4.44 14.80 -8.54
C MET A 53 -4.94 14.39 -9.92
N VAL A 54 -5.27 13.11 -10.12
CA VAL A 54 -5.84 12.61 -11.39
C VAL A 54 -7.26 13.17 -11.61
N ARG A 55 -8.09 13.22 -10.56
CA ARG A 55 -9.45 13.80 -10.62
C ARG A 55 -9.47 15.27 -11.04
N LYS A 56 -8.47 16.04 -10.59
CA LYS A 56 -8.33 17.47 -10.90
C LYS A 56 -7.66 17.72 -12.25
N ALA A 57 -7.07 16.70 -12.87
CA ALA A 57 -6.46 16.82 -14.18
C ALA A 57 -7.54 17.02 -15.26
N LYS A 58 -7.14 17.65 -16.37
CA LYS A 58 -8.04 17.89 -17.50
C LYS A 58 -8.55 16.54 -18.02
N TYR A 59 -9.85 16.43 -18.27
CA TYR A 59 -10.51 15.20 -18.71
C TYR A 59 -10.38 14.00 -17.75
N ARG A 60 -9.98 14.22 -16.48
CA ARG A 60 -9.71 13.14 -15.51
C ARG A 60 -8.63 12.17 -15.98
N GLU A 61 -7.68 12.71 -16.75
CA GLU A 61 -6.58 11.98 -17.36
C GLU A 61 -5.26 12.65 -17.02
N LEU A 62 -4.22 11.85 -16.75
CA LEU A 62 -2.90 12.37 -16.45
C LEU A 62 -1.81 11.44 -16.96
N LEU A 63 -0.81 11.99 -17.64
CA LEU A 63 0.35 11.22 -18.10
C LEU A 63 1.16 10.73 -16.89
N LEU A 64 1.57 9.45 -16.94
CA LEU A 64 2.32 8.84 -15.84
C LEU A 64 3.64 9.58 -15.56
N SER A 65 4.37 9.95 -16.62
CA SER A 65 5.61 10.72 -16.52
C SER A 65 5.39 12.09 -15.88
N GLU A 66 4.30 12.76 -16.23
CA GLU A 66 3.92 14.04 -15.64
C GLU A 66 3.58 13.89 -14.15
N LEU A 67 2.81 12.88 -13.78
CA LEU A 67 2.46 12.61 -12.39
C LEU A 67 3.71 12.34 -11.54
N LEU A 68 4.66 11.55 -12.04
CA LEU A 68 5.91 11.22 -11.34
C LEU A 68 6.88 12.41 -11.28
N GLY A 69 6.83 13.32 -12.26
CA GLY A 69 7.64 14.55 -12.27
C GLY A 69 7.12 15.66 -11.35
N ARG A 70 5.87 15.57 -10.87
CA ARG A 70 5.29 16.57 -9.97
C ARG A 70 5.87 16.45 -8.55
N ARG A 71 5.92 17.57 -7.83
CA ARG A 71 6.27 17.57 -6.41
C ARG A 71 5.24 16.77 -5.61
N PRO A 72 5.64 15.76 -4.82
CA PRO A 72 4.71 14.96 -4.04
C PRO A 72 4.00 15.82 -2.97
N PRO A 73 2.67 15.69 -2.81
CA PRO A 73 1.96 16.28 -1.68
C PRO A 73 2.50 15.75 -0.34
N ALA A 74 2.43 16.56 0.73
CA ALA A 74 2.89 16.16 2.06
C ALA A 74 2.20 14.88 2.60
N ALA A 75 0.99 14.58 2.11
CA ALA A 75 0.25 13.36 2.45
C ALA A 75 0.85 12.09 1.83
N VAL A 76 1.64 12.20 0.76
CA VAL A 76 2.23 11.10 -0.02
C VAL A 76 3.59 10.71 0.57
N ARG A 77 3.57 10.16 1.79
CA ARG A 77 4.78 9.80 2.55
C ARG A 77 5.52 8.59 2.00
N LEU A 78 4.84 7.73 1.23
CA LEU A 78 5.42 6.53 0.62
C LEU A 78 6.01 6.80 -0.78
N GLY A 79 5.91 8.04 -1.28
CA GLY A 79 6.36 8.43 -2.61
C GLY A 79 5.30 8.24 -3.69
N LEU A 80 5.39 9.02 -4.77
CA LEU A 80 4.42 8.99 -5.87
C LEU A 80 4.40 7.64 -6.59
N ALA A 81 5.57 7.09 -6.92
CA ALA A 81 5.68 5.80 -7.62
C ALA A 81 4.96 4.67 -6.87
N TYR A 82 5.12 4.61 -5.53
CA TYR A 82 4.43 3.63 -4.70
C TYR A 82 2.91 3.72 -4.86
N HIS A 83 2.36 4.93 -4.76
CA HIS A 83 0.92 5.14 -4.89
C HIS A 83 0.41 4.94 -6.31
N VAL A 84 1.18 5.26 -7.34
CA VAL A 84 0.81 4.94 -8.73
C VAL A 84 0.65 3.43 -8.90
N HIS A 85 1.64 2.64 -8.47
CA HIS A 85 1.55 1.19 -8.57
C HIS A 85 0.37 0.62 -7.76
N ASP A 86 0.10 1.21 -6.60
CA ASP A 86 -1.08 0.88 -5.80
C ASP A 86 -2.40 1.18 -6.54
N LEU A 87 -2.52 2.35 -7.20
CA LEU A 87 -3.73 2.70 -7.96
C LEU A 87 -3.97 1.76 -9.14
N ILE A 88 -2.92 1.40 -9.85
CA ILE A 88 -2.97 0.45 -10.98
C ILE A 88 -3.34 -0.95 -10.45
N GLY A 89 -2.65 -1.42 -9.40
CA GLY A 89 -2.90 -2.74 -8.82
C GLY A 89 -4.28 -2.87 -8.17
N ALA A 90 -4.82 -1.78 -7.63
CA ALA A 90 -6.17 -1.72 -7.07
C ALA A 90 -7.26 -1.43 -8.13
N GLN A 91 -6.90 -1.31 -9.41
CA GLN A 91 -7.82 -1.01 -10.51
C GLN A 91 -8.65 0.27 -10.28
N LEU A 92 -8.04 1.27 -9.65
CA LEU A 92 -8.68 2.57 -9.38
C LEU A 92 -8.46 3.57 -10.53
N VAL A 93 -7.58 3.23 -11.47
CA VAL A 93 -7.27 3.97 -12.69
C VAL A 93 -7.07 2.98 -13.83
N ASP A 94 -7.50 3.37 -15.03
CA ASP A 94 -7.21 2.68 -16.27
C ASP A 94 -5.89 3.18 -16.86
N CYS A 95 -5.08 2.25 -17.35
CA CYS A 95 -3.83 2.55 -18.05
C CYS A 95 -4.05 2.48 -19.56
N VAL A 96 -3.98 3.61 -20.24
CA VAL A 96 -4.10 3.69 -21.71
C VAL A 96 -2.73 3.98 -22.29
N SER A 97 -2.22 3.07 -23.12
CA SER A 97 -0.98 3.29 -23.85
C SER A 97 -1.21 4.25 -25.02
N THR A 98 -0.46 5.35 -25.05
CA THR A 98 -0.50 6.36 -26.12
C THR A 98 0.89 6.53 -26.74
N THR A 99 0.97 7.22 -27.88
CA THR A 99 2.25 7.54 -28.54
C THR A 99 3.17 8.42 -27.68
N SER A 100 2.62 9.15 -26.71
CA SER A 100 3.37 9.99 -25.76
C SER A 100 3.67 9.28 -24.43
N GLY A 101 3.26 8.01 -24.28
CA GLY A 101 3.45 7.22 -23.06
C GLY A 101 2.14 6.75 -22.42
N THR A 102 2.22 6.21 -21.21
CA THR A 102 1.06 5.70 -20.48
C THR A 102 0.26 6.83 -19.85
N LEU A 103 -1.04 6.86 -20.18
CA LEU A 103 -2.02 7.76 -19.60
C LEU A 103 -2.80 7.05 -18.51
N LEU A 104 -2.96 7.71 -17.36
CA LEU A 104 -3.81 7.25 -16.26
C LEU A 104 -5.16 7.95 -16.38
N ARG A 105 -6.24 7.19 -16.57
CA ARG A 105 -7.62 7.67 -16.66
C ARG A 105 -8.42 7.14 -15.47
N LEU A 106 -9.37 7.92 -14.96
CA LEU A 106 -10.34 7.39 -14.00
C LEU A 106 -11.43 6.60 -14.73
N PRO A 107 -11.80 5.40 -14.24
CA PRO A 107 -12.87 4.63 -14.84
C PRO A 107 -14.18 5.41 -14.82
N GLU A 108 -14.97 5.28 -15.89
CA GLU A 108 -16.31 5.86 -15.97
C GLU A 108 -17.21 5.11 -14.98
N THR A 109 -17.77 5.85 -14.00
CA THR A 109 -18.83 5.36 -13.09
C THR A 109 -20.19 5.41 -13.73
#